data_AF-D5DSN4-F1
#
_entry.id   AF-D5DSN4-F1
#
_cell.length_a   1.000
_cell.length_b   1.000
_cell.length_c   1.000
_cell.angle_alpha   90.00
_cell.angle_beta   90.00
_cell.angle_gamma   90.00
#
_symmetry.space_group_name_H-M   'P 1'
#
loop_
_entity.id
_entity.type
_entity.pdbx_description
1 polymer ?
#
loop_
_entity_poly.entity_id
_entity_poly.type
_entity_poly.pdbx_seq_one_letter_code
_entity_poly.pdbx_strand_id
1 'polypeptide(L)'
;MKKHKKMLIAFKDPELNCFANKGDWLYIARKKDTKKGLFRLPRYIHFFASINGERMPSEFGVVKNIDTPITAMELAELDYKSRNKDIQLLTDETVKEYEWFLEKVNVHPEHTPMAVTWFEKILPKKERSLRLLLIKNKMKRLIKIL
;
A
#
# COMPACT_ATOMS: atom_id res chain seq x y z
N MET A 1 18.60 -4.53 -8.89
CA MET A 1 17.45 -4.61 -7.97
C MET A 1 16.57 -5.79 -8.35
N LYS A 2 15.94 -6.44 -7.37
CA LYS A 2 15.06 -7.60 -7.59
C LYS A 2 13.77 -7.19 -8.29
N LYS A 3 13.25 -8.04 -9.18
CA LYS A 3 11.91 -7.89 -9.78
C LYS A 3 10.86 -8.67 -8.99
N HIS A 4 9.67 -8.09 -8.87
CA HIS A 4 8.55 -8.57 -8.10
C HIS A 4 7.35 -8.80 -9.02
N LYS A 5 6.69 -9.95 -8.86
CA LYS A 5 5.59 -10.41 -9.76
C LYS A 5 4.19 -10.14 -9.20
N LYS A 6 4.11 -9.64 -7.97
CA LYS A 6 2.84 -9.35 -7.29
C LYS A 6 2.81 -7.91 -6.81
N MET A 7 1.61 -7.33 -6.85
CA MET A 7 1.32 -6.00 -6.36
C MET A 7 0.06 -6.03 -5.49
N LEU A 8 -0.07 -5.03 -4.62
CA LEU A 8 -1.30 -4.83 -3.87
C LEU A 8 -2.27 -3.99 -4.69
N ILE A 9 -3.47 -4.52 -4.91
CA ILE A 9 -4.50 -3.95 -5.78
C ILE A 9 -5.75 -3.59 -4.98
N ALA A 10 -6.39 -2.49 -5.34
CA ALA A 10 -7.66 -2.05 -4.78
C ALA A 10 -8.86 -2.81 -5.38
N PHE A 11 -9.92 -2.96 -4.58
CA PHE A 11 -11.16 -3.64 -5.01
C PHE A 11 -12.44 -2.80 -4.84
N LYS A 12 -12.33 -1.54 -4.38
CA LYS A 12 -13.42 -0.57 -4.14
C LYS A 12 -14.62 -1.14 -3.37
N ASP A 13 -14.63 -0.91 -2.07
CA ASP A 13 -15.74 -1.27 -1.17
C ASP A 13 -15.86 -0.22 -0.05
N PRO A 14 -16.77 0.75 -0.17
CA PRO A 14 -16.98 1.80 0.84
C PRO A 14 -17.40 1.25 2.22
N GLU A 15 -18.07 0.10 2.31
CA GLU A 15 -18.44 -0.50 3.60
C GLU A 15 -17.20 -0.95 4.39
N LEU A 16 -16.10 -1.21 3.69
CA LEU A 16 -14.81 -1.61 4.24
C LEU A 16 -13.77 -0.47 4.21
N ASN A 17 -14.21 0.78 4.12
CA ASN A 17 -13.34 1.97 3.98
C ASN A 17 -12.34 1.87 2.81
N CYS A 18 -12.71 1.18 1.72
CA CYS A 18 -11.89 1.00 0.53
C CYS A 18 -12.43 1.85 -0.61
N PHE A 19 -11.85 3.05 -0.82
CA PHE A 19 -12.37 4.03 -1.77
C PHE A 19 -11.57 4.13 -3.08
N ALA A 20 -10.39 3.51 -3.15
CA ALA A 20 -9.63 3.45 -4.40
C ALA A 20 -10.37 2.64 -5.46
N ASN A 21 -10.16 2.96 -6.73
CA ASN A 21 -10.87 2.30 -7.81
C ASN A 21 -10.36 0.86 -7.95
N LYS A 22 -11.26 -0.04 -8.36
CA LYS A 22 -10.89 -1.44 -8.59
C LYS A 22 -9.77 -1.50 -9.64
N GLY A 23 -8.68 -2.20 -9.31
CA GLY A 23 -7.51 -2.31 -10.18
C GLY A 23 -6.39 -1.31 -9.86
N ASP A 24 -6.65 -0.26 -9.06
CA ASP A 24 -5.61 0.69 -8.67
C ASP A 24 -4.50 -0.02 -7.88
N TRP A 25 -3.26 0.31 -8.21
CA TRP A 25 -2.10 -0.11 -7.42
C TRP A 25 -2.07 0.67 -6.11
N LEU A 26 -1.75 -0.02 -5.03
CA LEU A 26 -1.79 0.52 -3.67
C LEU A 26 -0.38 0.58 -3.07
N TYR A 27 -0.06 1.71 -2.45
CA TYR A 27 1.12 1.85 -1.59
C TYR A 27 0.73 2.41 -0.22
N ILE A 28 1.60 2.26 0.78
CA ILE A 28 1.36 2.75 2.13
C ILE A 28 1.18 4.27 2.11
N ALA A 29 0.07 4.76 2.68
CA ALA A 29 -0.16 6.20 2.77
C ALA A 29 0.86 6.86 3.71
N ARG A 30 1.43 7.98 3.28
CA ARG A 30 2.34 8.81 4.08
C ARG A 30 1.54 9.80 4.93
N LYS A 31 2.15 10.27 6.04
CA LYS A 31 1.53 11.23 6.97
C LYS A 31 1.00 12.52 6.34
N LYS A 32 1.56 12.94 5.19
CA LYS A 32 1.20 14.15 4.46
C LYS A 32 0.28 13.88 3.27
N ASP A 33 -0.18 12.65 3.07
CA ASP A 33 -1.05 12.34 1.94
C ASP A 33 -2.45 12.93 2.12
N THR A 34 -2.99 13.40 1.00
CA THR A 34 -4.30 14.02 0.89
C THR A 34 -5.12 13.27 -0.15
N LYS A 35 -6.39 13.03 0.18
CA LYS A 35 -7.38 12.54 -0.77
C LYS A 35 -7.67 13.65 -1.78
N LYS A 36 -7.49 13.38 -3.07
CA LYS A 36 -7.71 14.32 -4.18
C LYS A 36 -6.96 15.65 -4.03
N GLY A 37 -5.85 15.68 -3.28
CA GLY A 37 -5.17 16.95 -2.96
C GLY A 37 -5.84 17.83 -1.90
N LEU A 38 -7.07 17.50 -1.48
CA LEU A 38 -7.93 18.42 -0.71
C LEU A 38 -8.04 18.08 0.78
N PHE A 39 -8.18 16.79 1.12
CA PHE A 39 -8.47 16.37 2.50
C PHE A 39 -7.38 15.47 3.05
N ARG A 40 -6.76 15.84 4.18
CA ARG A 40 -5.77 14.99 4.86
C ARG A 40 -6.42 13.71 5.34
N LEU A 41 -5.74 12.58 5.17
CA LEU A 41 -6.21 11.30 5.67
C LEU A 41 -6.19 11.26 7.22
N PRO A 42 -7.18 10.61 7.87
CA PRO A 42 -7.22 10.46 9.32
C PRO A 42 -5.94 9.82 9.88
N ARG A 43 -5.30 10.44 10.87
CA ARG A 43 -4.01 9.99 11.44
C ARG A 43 -4.08 8.67 12.21
N TYR A 44 -5.26 8.27 12.64
CA TYR A 44 -5.49 7.09 13.48
C TYR A 44 -5.72 5.81 12.67
N ILE A 45 -5.98 5.91 11.36
CA ILE A 45 -6.23 4.76 10.48
C ILE A 45 -5.09 4.66 9.46
N HIS A 46 -4.48 3.49 9.35
CA HIS A 46 -3.41 3.24 8.37
C HIS A 46 -4.07 2.75 7.10
N PHE A 47 -4.02 3.60 6.09
CA PHE A 47 -4.56 3.30 4.78
C PHE A 47 -3.42 3.00 3.81
N PHE A 48 -3.73 2.22 2.80
CA PHE A 48 -3.08 2.37 1.51
C PHE A 48 -3.66 3.56 0.76
N ALA A 49 -2.91 4.10 -0.18
CA ALA A 49 -3.39 5.07 -1.14
C ALA A 49 -3.10 4.58 -2.55
N SER A 50 -4.03 4.86 -3.47
CA SER A 50 -3.83 4.57 -4.89
C SER A 50 -2.61 5.31 -5.45
N ILE A 51 -1.85 4.66 -6.33
CA ILE A 51 -0.71 5.23 -7.05
C ILE A 51 -1.23 5.93 -8.31
N ASN A 52 -2.05 6.96 -8.09
CA ASN A 52 -2.61 7.82 -9.13
C ASN A 52 -2.84 9.23 -8.55
N GLY A 53 -3.22 10.18 -9.42
CA GLY A 53 -3.43 11.58 -9.03
C GLY A 53 -4.52 11.78 -7.97
N GLU A 54 -5.46 10.85 -7.82
CA GLU A 54 -6.54 10.98 -6.83
C GLU A 54 -6.12 10.56 -5.41
N ARG A 55 -5.08 9.71 -5.28
CA ARG A 55 -4.58 9.19 -3.98
C ARG A 55 -5.70 8.68 -3.08
N MET A 56 -6.65 7.96 -3.68
CA MET A 56 -7.83 7.46 -2.97
C MET A 56 -7.42 6.46 -1.90
N PRO A 57 -7.88 6.63 -0.65
CA PRO A 57 -7.49 5.75 0.45
C PRO A 57 -8.21 4.41 0.36
N SER A 58 -7.53 3.34 0.80
CA SER A 58 -8.14 2.03 1.05
C SER A 58 -7.56 1.39 2.30
N GLU A 59 -8.42 0.91 3.20
CA GLU A 59 -7.97 0.23 4.43
C GLU A 59 -7.33 -1.12 4.11
N PHE A 60 -7.81 -1.75 3.04
CA PHE A 60 -7.37 -3.04 2.57
C PHE A 60 -6.92 -2.98 1.12
N GLY A 61 -6.03 -3.90 0.77
CA GLY A 61 -5.73 -4.25 -0.60
C GLY A 61 -5.65 -5.76 -0.75
N VAL A 62 -5.63 -6.24 -1.98
CA VAL A 62 -5.50 -7.66 -2.29
C VAL A 62 -4.25 -7.90 -3.12
N VAL A 63 -3.49 -8.94 -2.79
CA VAL A 63 -2.34 -9.37 -3.58
C VAL A 63 -2.84 -9.91 -4.92
N LYS A 64 -2.32 -9.36 -6.02
CA LYS A 64 -2.55 -9.86 -7.39
C LYS A 64 -1.23 -10.06 -8.10
N ASN A 65 -1.20 -11.04 -9.00
CA ASN A 65 -0.11 -11.11 -9.97
C ASN A 65 -0.23 -9.92 -10.93
N ILE A 66 0.91 -9.42 -11.40
CA ILE A 66 0.99 -8.37 -12.43
C ILE A 66 1.67 -8.93 -13.68
N ASP A 67 1.22 -8.49 -14.84
CA ASP A 67 1.68 -9.02 -16.12
C ASP A 67 3.17 -8.75 -16.35
N THR A 68 3.62 -7.55 -15.97
CA THR A 68 5.03 -7.14 -16.08
C THR A 68 5.63 -6.99 -14.68
N PRO A 69 6.60 -7.83 -14.30
CA PRO A 69 7.27 -7.70 -13.00
C PRO A 69 8.01 -6.38 -12.85
N ILE A 70 7.85 -5.74 -11.69
CA ILE A 70 8.43 -4.42 -11.38
C ILE A 70 9.53 -4.51 -10.32
N THR A 71 10.45 -3.57 -10.35
CA THR A 71 11.42 -3.28 -9.31
C THR A 71 10.88 -2.23 -8.33
N ALA A 72 11.53 -2.10 -7.17
CA ALA A 72 11.18 -1.07 -6.21
C ALA A 72 11.45 0.36 -6.73
N MET A 73 12.45 0.55 -7.59
CA MET A 73 12.72 1.85 -8.22
C MET A 73 11.56 2.25 -9.15
N GLU A 74 11.11 1.34 -10.01
CA GLU A 74 9.98 1.59 -10.92
C GLU A 74 8.70 1.94 -10.14
N LEU A 75 8.44 1.24 -9.03
CA LEU A 75 7.31 1.59 -8.16
C LEU A 75 7.46 2.97 -7.52
N ALA A 76 8.66 3.31 -7.05
CA ALA A 76 8.96 4.59 -6.42
C ALA A 76 8.75 5.74 -7.40
N GLU A 77 9.25 5.59 -8.63
CA GLU A 77 9.05 6.56 -9.71
C GLU A 77 7.56 6.73 -10.03
N LEU A 78 6.78 5.64 -10.12
CA LEU A 78 5.34 5.72 -10.37
C LEU A 78 4.61 6.49 -9.26
N ASP A 79 4.92 6.24 -7.99
CA ASP A 79 4.34 7.01 -6.87
C ASP A 79 4.76 8.47 -6.91
N TYR A 80 6.03 8.78 -7.20
CA TYR A 80 6.50 10.16 -7.29
C TYR A 80 5.84 10.92 -8.44
N LYS A 81 5.80 10.33 -9.64
CA LYS A 81 5.13 10.88 -10.82
C LYS A 81 3.64 11.10 -10.54
N SER A 82 2.95 10.15 -9.90
CA SER A 82 1.52 10.28 -9.55
C SER A 82 1.22 11.46 -8.62
N ARG A 83 2.24 11.96 -7.92
CA ARG A 83 2.16 13.06 -6.94
C ARG A 83 2.78 14.35 -7.43
N ASN A 84 3.14 14.41 -8.72
CA ASN A 84 3.87 15.52 -9.32
C ASN A 84 5.15 15.89 -8.53
N LYS A 85 5.88 14.87 -8.06
CA LYS A 85 7.17 15.01 -7.38
C LYS A 85 8.30 14.73 -8.35
N ASP A 86 9.40 15.44 -8.15
CA ASP A 86 10.65 15.20 -8.87
C ASP A 86 11.25 13.85 -8.46
N ILE A 87 11.47 12.98 -9.44
CA ILE A 87 12.10 11.67 -9.27
C ILE A 87 13.57 11.78 -8.84
N GLN A 88 14.25 12.90 -9.08
CA GLN A 88 15.61 13.13 -8.62
C GLN A 88 15.72 13.23 -7.10
N LEU A 89 14.59 13.44 -6.41
CA LEU A 89 14.50 13.43 -4.95
C LEU A 89 14.39 12.01 -4.36
N LEU A 90 14.44 10.96 -5.19
CA LEU A 90 14.51 9.58 -4.72
C LEU A 90 15.90 9.30 -4.15
N THR A 91 15.93 8.83 -2.90
CA THR A 91 17.16 8.38 -2.23
C THR A 91 17.16 6.86 -2.09
N ASP A 92 18.33 6.27 -1.85
CA ASP A 92 18.47 4.84 -1.59
C ASP A 92 17.61 4.37 -0.41
N GLU A 93 17.47 5.20 0.64
CA GLU A 93 16.58 4.90 1.77
C GLU A 93 15.13 4.86 1.33
N THR A 94 14.71 5.82 0.50
CA THR A 94 13.35 5.86 -0.04
C THR A 94 13.07 4.61 -0.88
N VAL A 95 14.00 4.22 -1.75
CA VAL A 95 13.88 3.04 -2.60
C VAL A 95 13.82 1.75 -1.77
N LYS A 96 14.60 1.65 -0.69
CA LYS A 96 14.54 0.53 0.26
C LYS A 96 13.17 0.36 0.93
N GLU A 97 12.44 1.45 1.17
CA GLU A 97 11.07 1.36 1.69
C GLU A 97 10.12 0.66 0.70
N TYR A 98 10.23 0.99 -0.59
CA TYR A 98 9.45 0.34 -1.65
C TYR A 98 9.87 -1.13 -1.85
N GLU A 99 11.17 -1.44 -1.72
CA GLU A 99 11.67 -2.82 -1.80
C GLU A 99 11.13 -3.66 -0.66
N TRP A 100 11.22 -3.16 0.58
CA TRP A 100 10.62 -3.81 1.74
C TRP A 100 9.13 -4.07 1.55
N PHE A 101 8.39 -3.09 1.03
CA PHE A 101 6.96 -3.24 0.74
C PHE A 101 6.70 -4.37 -0.27
N LEU A 102 7.40 -4.35 -1.42
CA LEU A 102 7.23 -5.35 -2.47
C LEU A 102 7.63 -6.76 -2.00
N GLU A 103 8.68 -6.88 -1.20
CA GLU A 103 9.07 -8.15 -0.58
C GLU A 103 7.94 -8.70 0.31
N LYS A 104 7.35 -7.87 1.16
CA LYS A 104 6.24 -8.27 2.03
C LYS A 104 4.99 -8.65 1.26
N VAL A 105 4.69 -7.98 0.15
CA VAL A 105 3.57 -8.37 -0.71
C VAL A 105 3.84 -9.71 -1.41
N ASN A 106 5.07 -9.91 -1.92
CA ASN A 106 5.37 -11.03 -2.81
C ASN A 106 5.51 -12.40 -2.11
N VAL A 107 5.73 -12.42 -0.78
CA VAL A 107 5.72 -13.67 0.00
C VAL A 107 4.32 -14.28 0.14
N HIS A 108 3.26 -13.50 -0.10
CA HIS A 108 1.89 -13.97 0.04
C HIS A 108 1.31 -14.54 -1.27
N PRO A 109 0.40 -15.53 -1.21
CA PRO A 109 -0.33 -16.01 -2.38
C PRO A 109 -1.18 -14.93 -3.03
N GLU A 110 -1.56 -15.15 -4.29
CA GLU A 110 -2.58 -14.33 -4.95
C GLU A 110 -3.92 -14.38 -4.19
N HIS A 111 -4.74 -13.33 -4.32
CA HIS A 111 -6.02 -13.14 -3.62
C HIS A 111 -5.89 -12.98 -2.11
N THR A 112 -4.68 -12.83 -1.59
CA THR A 112 -4.44 -12.58 -0.18
C THR A 112 -4.81 -11.14 0.19
N PRO A 113 -5.74 -10.90 1.12
CA PRO A 113 -6.00 -9.55 1.61
C PRO A 113 -4.94 -9.09 2.62
N MET A 114 -4.55 -7.83 2.51
CA MET A 114 -3.56 -7.21 3.39
C MET A 114 -4.06 -5.86 3.92
N ALA A 115 -3.65 -5.52 5.15
CA ALA A 115 -3.82 -4.22 5.78
C ALA A 115 -2.46 -3.66 6.21
N VAL A 116 -2.41 -2.34 6.39
CA VAL A 116 -1.33 -1.68 7.12
C VAL A 116 -1.74 -1.53 8.59
N THR A 117 -0.83 -1.78 9.52
CA THR A 117 -1.03 -1.42 10.94
C THR A 117 0.26 -0.94 11.57
N TRP A 118 0.18 -0.21 12.68
CA TRP A 118 1.35 0.00 13.53
C TRP A 118 1.53 -1.18 14.47
N PHE A 119 2.73 -1.72 14.45
CA PHE A 119 3.22 -2.55 15.54
C PHE A 119 3.87 -1.63 16.58
N GLU A 120 3.23 -1.54 17.73
CA GLU A 120 3.76 -0.85 18.90
C GLU A 120 4.48 -1.85 19.80
N LYS A 121 5.80 -1.71 19.90
CA LYS A 121 6.60 -2.43 20.91
C LYS A 121 6.71 -1.51 22.11
N ILE A 122 6.08 -1.89 23.22
CA ILE A 122 5.94 -1.01 24.38
C ILE A 122 7.19 -1.09 25.28
N LEU A 123 8.00 -2.15 25.18
CA LEU A 123 9.16 -2.38 26.04
C LEU A 123 10.36 -2.99 25.27
N PRO A 124 11.62 -2.64 25.63
CA PRO A 124 12.04 -1.72 26.70
C PRO A 124 11.99 -0.23 26.31
N LYS A 125 11.75 0.10 25.04
CA LYS A 125 11.45 1.46 24.56
C LYS A 125 10.20 1.42 23.69
N LYS A 126 9.37 2.47 23.76
CA LYS A 126 8.19 2.61 22.89
C LYS A 126 8.64 2.84 21.45
N GLU A 127 8.59 1.79 20.65
CA GLU A 127 8.94 1.82 19.23
C GLU A 127 7.68 1.57 18.39
N ARG A 128 7.47 2.42 17.37
CA ARG A 128 6.39 2.28 16.41
C ARG A 128 6.98 1.88 15.06
N SER A 129 6.59 0.71 14.55
CA SER A 129 6.96 0.28 13.19
C SER A 129 5.71 -0.02 12.37
N LEU A 130 5.71 0.39 11.10
CA LEU A 130 4.65 0.03 10.15
C LEU A 130 4.82 -1.45 9.80
N ARG A 131 3.74 -2.23 9.91
CA ARG A 131 3.69 -3.63 9.48
C ARG A 131 2.55 -3.83 8.50
N LEU A 132 2.85 -4.61 7.46
CA LEU A 132 1.85 -5.24 6.61
C LEU A 132 1.38 -6.52 7.27
N LEU A 133 0.08 -6.65 7.49
CA LEU A 133 -0.52 -7.84 8.10
C LEU A 133 -1.50 -8.53 7.16
N LEU A 134 -1.45 -9.86 7.21
CA LEU A 134 -2.46 -10.75 6.67
C LEU A 134 -3.73 -10.66 7.53
N ILE A 135 -4.89 -10.49 6.88
CA ILE A 135 -6.17 -10.45 7.59
C ILE A 135 -6.81 -11.83 7.53
N LYS A 136 -6.65 -12.62 8.60
CA LYS A 136 -7.24 -13.97 8.68
C LYS A 136 -8.71 -13.99 9.11
N ASN A 137 -9.14 -13.06 9.97
CA ASN A 137 -10.41 -13.21 10.70
C ASN A 137 -11.55 -12.27 10.28
N LYS A 138 -11.31 -11.20 9.51
CA LYS A 138 -12.35 -10.21 9.18
C LYS A 138 -13.10 -10.45 7.86
N MET A 139 -12.74 -11.46 7.05
CA MET A 139 -13.12 -11.47 5.64
C MET A 139 -13.53 -12.84 5.08
N LYS A 140 -14.61 -13.42 5.61
CA LYS A 140 -15.40 -14.44 4.90
C LYS A 140 -16.17 -13.87 3.69
N ARG A 141 -16.44 -12.55 3.66
CA ARG A 141 -17.13 -11.86 2.55
C ARG A 141 -16.23 -11.58 1.33
N LEU A 142 -14.95 -11.25 1.53
CA LEU A 142 -14.07 -10.84 0.41
C LEU A 142 -13.72 -11.98 -0.56
N ILE A 143 -13.63 -13.22 -0.05
CA ILE A 143 -13.33 -14.40 -0.88
C ILE A 143 -14.44 -14.66 -1.92
N LYS A 144 -15.66 -14.14 -1.72
CA LYS A 144 -16.76 -14.25 -2.69
C LYS A 144 -16.76 -13.17 -3.78
N ILE A 145 -15.98 -12.10 -3.63
CA ILE A 145 -16.02 -10.90 -4.50
C ILE A 145 -14.75 -10.75 -5.35
N LEU A 146 -13.67 -11.44 -4.97
CA LEU A 146 -12.35 -11.43 -5.62
C LEU A 146 -12.16 -12.54 -6.66
#